data_AF-A0A0N4UIJ0-F1
#
_entry.id   AF-A0A0N4UIJ0-F1
#
_cell.length_a   1.000
_cell.length_b   1.000
_cell.length_c   1.000
_cell.angle_alpha   90.00
_cell.angle_beta   90.00
_cell.angle_gamma   90.00
#
_symmetry.space_group_name_H-M   'P 1'
#
loop_
_entity.id
_entity.type
_entity.pdbx_description
1 polymer ?
#
loop_
_entity_poly.entity_id
_entity_poly.type
_entity_poly.pdbx_seq_one_letter_code
_entity_poly.pdbx_strand_id
1 'polypeptide(L)'
;MDEISTVLFRLAEGWPKKLHHRLLFLPLAAFPLANGTVVLISGDVFSTYDLKSNTPIAIGDKEKAFPNLPDGLVSGIPVISGRFDAYNLFDKQTVYEYSLKTMKILLAQPLKNFLLCK
;
A
#
# COMPACT_ATOMS: atom_id res chain seq x y z
N MET A 1 21.14 14.07 23.73
CA MET A 1 19.79 14.58 23.40
C MET A 1 19.78 14.70 21.90
N ASP A 2 19.30 13.68 21.20
CA ASP A 2 19.16 13.74 19.76
C ASP A 2 18.04 14.72 19.42
N GLU A 3 18.41 15.75 18.68
CA GLU A 3 17.53 16.76 18.15
C GLU A 3 16.51 16.05 17.26
N ILE A 4 15.24 16.02 17.67
CA ILE A 4 14.15 15.55 16.82
C ILE A 4 14.02 16.59 15.71
N SER A 5 14.81 16.42 14.64
CA SER A 5 14.68 17.21 13.44
C SER A 5 13.23 17.04 12.97
N THR A 6 12.45 18.10 13.08
CA THR A 6 11.05 18.09 12.67
C THR A 6 11.07 18.07 11.15
N VAL A 7 11.06 16.87 10.55
CA VAL A 7 10.97 16.71 9.10
C VAL A 7 9.61 17.25 8.67
N LEU A 8 9.60 18.47 8.16
CA LEU A 8 8.40 19.07 7.59
C LEU A 8 8.09 18.35 6.28
N PHE A 9 6.99 17.59 6.27
CA PHE A 9 6.43 17.10 5.03
C PHE A 9 6.06 18.29 4.14
N ARG A 10 6.60 18.32 2.93
CA ARG A 10 6.24 19.30 1.90
C ARG A 10 5.69 18.56 0.71
N LEU A 11 4.58 19.06 0.17
CA LEU A 11 4.10 18.60 -1.12
C LEU A 11 5.19 18.85 -2.17
N ALA A 12 5.42 17.86 -3.03
CA ALA A 12 6.26 18.04 -4.19
C ALA A 12 5.63 19.08 -5.13
N GLU A 13 6.47 19.78 -5.88
CA GLU A 13 6.01 20.77 -6.86
C GLU A 13 5.02 20.16 -7.86
N GLY A 14 3.90 20.86 -8.11
CA GLY A 14 2.84 20.41 -9.00
C GLY A 14 1.88 19.35 -8.43
N TRP A 15 1.91 19.11 -7.11
CA TRP A 15 0.95 18.26 -6.40
C TRP A 15 -0.01 19.09 -5.51
N PRO A 16 -1.24 18.62 -5.25
CA PRO A 16 -1.83 17.33 -5.67
C PRO A 16 -2.19 17.28 -7.15
N LYS A 17 -2.17 16.07 -7.74
CA LYS A 17 -2.66 15.81 -9.08
C LYS A 17 -3.97 15.04 -9.02
N LYS A 18 -4.86 15.29 -9.99
CA LYS A 18 -5.99 14.40 -10.23
C LYS A 18 -5.48 13.07 -10.76
N LEU A 19 -6.07 11.98 -10.26
CA LEU A 19 -5.84 10.65 -10.82
C LEU A 19 -6.26 10.66 -12.30
N HIS A 20 -5.52 9.91 -13.11
CA HIS A 20 -5.81 9.81 -14.53
C HIS A 20 -7.24 9.29 -14.74
N HIS A 21 -7.98 9.86 -15.70
CA HIS A 21 -9.37 9.49 -16.00
C HIS A 21 -9.59 8.01 -16.40
N ARG A 22 -8.49 7.25 -16.62
CA ARG A 22 -8.55 5.81 -16.95
C ARG A 22 -8.62 4.95 -15.69
N LEU A 23 -8.32 5.52 -14.52
CA LEU A 23 -8.55 4.87 -13.25
C LEU A 23 -10.04 5.03 -12.92
N LEU A 24 -10.80 3.96 -13.14
CA LEU A 24 -12.27 3.97 -13.06
C LEU A 24 -12.84 3.85 -11.65
N PHE A 25 -11.99 3.94 -10.62
CA PHE A 25 -12.38 3.81 -9.22
C PHE A 25 -11.58 4.78 -8.35
N LEU A 26 -12.14 5.11 -7.19
CA LEU A 26 -11.42 5.83 -6.14
C LEU A 26 -10.66 4.82 -5.26
N PRO A 27 -9.32 4.91 -5.15
CA PRO A 27 -8.54 4.01 -4.30
C PRO A 27 -8.94 4.17 -2.83
N LEU A 28 -9.19 3.05 -2.17
CA LEU A 28 -9.42 2.96 -0.72
C LEU A 28 -8.20 2.38 0.02
N ALA A 29 -7.30 1.73 -0.72
CA ALA A 29 -6.02 1.27 -0.20
C ALA A 29 -4.90 1.42 -1.23
N ALA A 30 -3.67 1.49 -0.72
CA ALA A 30 -2.48 1.46 -1.54
C ALA A 30 -1.28 0.82 -0.85
N PHE A 31 -0.39 0.20 -1.64
CA PHE A 31 0.95 -0.20 -1.20
C PHE A 31 1.97 -0.12 -2.36
N PRO A 32 3.25 0.17 -2.09
CA PRO A 32 4.26 0.36 -3.13
C PRO A 32 4.80 -0.96 -3.69
N LEU A 33 5.37 -0.94 -4.89
CA LEU A 33 6.13 -2.05 -5.50
C LEU A 33 7.60 -1.66 -5.71
N ALA A 34 8.45 -2.67 -5.93
CA ALA A 34 9.91 -2.51 -6.08
C ALA A 34 10.33 -1.56 -7.20
N ASN A 35 9.52 -1.43 -8.26
CA ASN A 35 9.80 -0.59 -9.43
C ASN A 35 9.33 0.87 -9.25
N GLY A 36 8.91 1.27 -8.05
CA GLY A 36 8.41 2.63 -7.75
C GLY A 36 6.95 2.88 -8.14
N THR A 37 6.27 1.88 -8.71
CA THR A 37 4.82 1.95 -8.93
C THR A 37 4.08 1.62 -7.64
N VAL A 38 2.79 1.92 -7.59
CA VAL A 38 1.91 1.60 -6.46
C VAL A 38 0.76 0.73 -6.91
N VAL A 39 0.37 -0.22 -6.07
CA VAL A 39 -0.90 -0.93 -6.21
C VAL A 39 -1.97 -0.08 -5.54
N LEU A 40 -2.98 0.35 -6.29
CA LEU A 40 -4.18 1.03 -5.82
C LEU A 40 -5.33 0.02 -5.79
N ILE A 41 -6.09 -0.05 -4.70
CA ILE A 41 -7.17 -1.03 -4.52
C ILE A 41 -8.47 -0.34 -4.14
N SER A 42 -9.58 -0.85 -4.64
CA SER A 42 -10.93 -0.49 -4.19
C SER A 42 -11.86 -1.68 -4.36
N GLY A 43 -12.33 -2.28 -3.26
CA GLY A 43 -13.10 -3.53 -3.31
C GLY A 43 -12.32 -4.65 -4.00
N ASP A 44 -12.90 -5.22 -5.06
CA ASP A 44 -12.33 -6.34 -5.81
C ASP A 44 -11.50 -5.91 -7.03
N VAL A 45 -11.32 -4.61 -7.25
CA VAL A 45 -10.50 -4.10 -8.34
C VAL A 45 -9.19 -3.51 -7.83
N PHE A 46 -8.17 -3.65 -8.66
CA PHE A 46 -6.88 -2.99 -8.43
C PHE A 46 -6.40 -2.27 -9.68
N SER A 47 -5.42 -1.39 -9.49
CA SER A 47 -4.58 -0.87 -10.55
C SER A 47 -3.14 -0.77 -10.09
N THR A 48 -2.19 -1.22 -10.92
CA THR A 48 -0.79 -0.82 -10.77
C THR A 48 -0.64 0.56 -11.41
N TYR A 49 -0.18 1.55 -10.66
CA TYR A 49 -0.16 2.96 -11.04
C TYR A 49 1.26 3.53 -10.97
N ASP A 50 1.67 4.21 -12.02
CA ASP A 50 2.92 4.98 -12.03
C ASP A 50 2.64 6.42 -11.56
N LEU A 51 3.16 6.75 -10.38
CA LEU A 51 3.04 8.08 -9.78
C LEU A 51 3.80 9.16 -10.56
N LYS A 52 4.90 8.80 -11.25
CA LYS A 52 5.74 9.74 -12.00
C LYS A 52 5.04 10.20 -13.27
N SER A 53 4.54 9.25 -14.06
CA SER A 53 3.78 9.56 -15.27
C SER A 53 2.32 9.91 -15.01
N ASN A 54 1.82 9.68 -13.79
CA ASN A 54 0.41 9.82 -13.41
C ASN A 54 -0.50 8.99 -14.33
N THR A 55 -0.16 7.70 -14.53
CA THR A 55 -0.93 6.80 -15.40
C THR A 55 -1.13 5.41 -14.78
N PRO A 56 -2.29 4.76 -15.00
CA PRO A 56 -2.45 3.34 -14.69
C PRO A 56 -1.70 2.50 -15.72
N ILE A 57 -0.91 1.54 -15.25
CA ILE A 57 -0.18 0.56 -16.05
C ILE A 57 -1.06 -0.67 -16.31
N ALA A 58 -1.71 -1.16 -15.26
CA ALA A 58 -2.61 -2.32 -15.32
C ALA A 58 -3.84 -2.04 -14.47
N ILE A 59 -4.98 -2.61 -14.86
CA ILE A 59 -6.23 -2.59 -14.12
C ILE A 59 -6.81 -4.01 -14.21
N GLY A 60 -7.34 -4.53 -13.11
CA GLY A 60 -7.91 -5.86 -13.12
C GLY A 60 -8.53 -6.29 -11.80
N ASP A 61 -8.72 -7.60 -11.70
CA ASP A 61 -9.26 -8.31 -10.55
C ASP A 61 -8.19 -8.47 -9.47
N LYS A 62 -8.46 -7.91 -8.29
CA LYS A 62 -7.57 -7.92 -7.12
C LYS A 62 -7.29 -9.34 -6.66
N GLU A 63 -8.30 -10.22 -6.61
CA GLU A 63 -8.14 -11.59 -6.12
C GLU A 63 -7.30 -12.44 -7.07
N LYS A 64 -7.30 -12.15 -8.37
CA LYS A 64 -6.43 -12.84 -9.33
C LYS A 64 -4.98 -12.37 -9.26
N ALA A 65 -4.76 -11.06 -9.14
CA ALA A 65 -3.42 -10.49 -9.16
C ALA A 65 -2.73 -10.54 -7.79
N PHE A 66 -3.50 -10.39 -6.72
CA PHE A 66 -3.06 -10.35 -5.33
C PHE A 66 -4.02 -11.14 -4.44
N PRO A 67 -4.07 -12.48 -4.56
CA PRO A 67 -4.94 -13.30 -3.72
C PRO A 67 -4.61 -13.17 -2.24
N ASN A 68 -5.61 -13.36 -1.39
CA ASN A 68 -5.49 -13.39 0.08
C ASN A 68 -5.13 -12.03 0.72
N LEU A 69 -5.31 -10.91 0.01
CA LEU A 69 -5.28 -9.61 0.66
C LEU A 69 -6.48 -9.48 1.62
N PRO A 70 -6.32 -8.79 2.77
CA PRO A 70 -7.42 -8.62 3.72
C PRO A 70 -8.53 -7.74 3.13
N ASP A 71 -9.80 -8.11 3.32
CA ASP A 71 -10.97 -7.38 2.78
C ASP A 71 -11.07 -5.92 3.28
N GLY A 72 -10.55 -5.66 4.49
CA GLY A 72 -10.52 -4.34 5.12
C GLY A 72 -9.25 -3.54 4.88
N LEU A 73 -8.41 -3.95 3.91
CA LEU A 73 -7.12 -3.30 3.64
C LEU A 73 -7.31 -1.79 3.46
N VAL A 74 -6.46 -1.00 4.12
CA VAL A 74 -6.39 0.47 3.95
C VAL A 74 -5.02 0.95 3.50
N SER A 75 -3.95 0.23 3.83
CA SER A 75 -2.58 0.62 3.46
C SER A 75 -1.64 -0.58 3.57
N GLY A 76 -0.49 -0.50 2.93
CA GLY A 76 0.60 -1.44 3.13
C GLY A 76 1.96 -0.78 3.00
N ILE A 77 2.91 -1.21 3.83
CA ILE A 77 4.31 -0.79 3.77
C ILE A 77 5.22 -2.02 3.73
N PRO A 78 6.39 -1.94 3.08
CA PRO A 78 7.42 -2.96 3.18
C PRO A 78 7.74 -3.35 4.63
N VAL A 79 7.85 -4.65 4.93
CA VAL A 79 8.25 -5.12 6.27
C VAL A 79 9.66 -4.62 6.61
N ILE A 80 10.55 -4.66 5.62
CA ILE A 80 11.90 -4.11 5.71
C ILE A 80 12.02 -2.99 4.69
N SER A 81 12.47 -1.81 5.11
CA SER A 81 12.61 -0.65 4.22
C SER A 81 13.50 -0.99 3.00
N GLY A 82 13.03 -0.64 1.81
CA GLY A 82 13.70 -0.95 0.54
C GLY A 82 13.55 -2.40 0.05
N ARG A 83 12.88 -3.28 0.81
CA ARG A 83 12.63 -4.68 0.44
C ARG A 83 11.16 -4.96 0.24
N PHE A 84 10.79 -5.26 -1.01
CA PHE A 84 9.41 -5.32 -1.49
C PHE A 84 8.90 -6.76 -1.66
N ASP A 85 9.49 -7.73 -0.95
CA ASP A 85 9.11 -9.14 -0.96
C ASP A 85 8.01 -9.49 0.06
N ALA A 86 7.90 -8.69 1.13
CA ALA A 86 6.85 -8.80 2.15
C ALA A 86 6.38 -7.43 2.63
N TYR A 87 5.11 -7.35 3.02
CA TYR A 87 4.44 -6.11 3.43
C TYR A 87 3.73 -6.30 4.76
N ASN A 88 3.85 -5.31 5.63
CA ASN A 88 2.88 -5.05 6.68
C ASN A 88 1.67 -4.38 6.03
N LEU A 89 0.57 -5.12 5.92
CA LEU A 89 -0.72 -4.67 5.43
C LEU A 89 -1.61 -4.31 6.61
N PHE A 90 -2.26 -3.16 6.55
CA PHE A 90 -3.05 -2.61 7.64
C PHE A 90 -4.53 -2.63 7.27
N ASP A 91 -5.36 -3.16 8.16
CA ASP A 91 -6.77 -2.78 8.23
C ASP A 91 -7.02 -1.89 9.46
N LYS A 92 -8.28 -1.72 9.87
CA LYS A 92 -8.65 -0.90 11.03
C LYS A 92 -8.17 -1.44 12.39
N GLN A 93 -7.92 -2.74 12.51
CA GLN A 93 -7.70 -3.43 13.79
C GLN A 93 -6.53 -4.42 13.78
N THR A 94 -6.02 -4.78 12.62
CA THR A 94 -5.10 -5.89 12.38
C THR A 94 -3.99 -5.45 11.43
N VAL A 95 -2.78 -5.92 11.71
CA VAL A 95 -1.65 -5.88 10.78
C VAL A 95 -1.37 -7.29 10.32
N TYR A 96 -1.25 -7.45 9.01
CA TYR A 96 -0.93 -8.71 8.36
C TYR A 96 0.45 -8.61 7.74
N GLU A 97 1.29 -9.62 7.94
CA GLU A 97 2.47 -9.80 7.11
C GLU A 97 2.07 -10.59 5.87
N TYR A 98 2.20 -9.99 4.68
CA TYR A 98 1.84 -10.60 3.41
C TYR A 98 3.08 -10.74 2.51
N SER A 99 3.31 -11.93 1.97
CA SER A 99 4.42 -12.17 1.04
C SER A 99 3.96 -12.04 -0.42
N LEU A 100 4.66 -11.22 -1.21
CA LEU A 100 4.47 -11.19 -2.67
C LEU A 100 5.08 -12.40 -3.39
N LYS A 101 5.98 -13.16 -2.74
CA LYS A 101 6.56 -14.36 -3.34
C LYS A 101 5.59 -15.53 -3.31
N THR A 102 4.93 -15.74 -2.16
CA THR A 102 4.00 -16.86 -1.96
C THR A 102 2.54 -16.46 -2.12
N MET A 103 2.26 -15.14 -2.20
CA MET A 103 0.92 -14.56 -2.30
C MET A 103 0.02 -14.99 -1.13
N LYS A 104 0.57 -14.96 0.08
CA LYS A 104 -0.08 -15.45 1.31
C LYS A 104 0.20 -14.53 2.50
N ILE A 105 -0.74 -14.53 3.43
CA ILE A 105 -0.57 -14.00 4.78
C ILE A 105 0.32 -14.97 5.56
N LEU A 106 1.45 -14.47 6.07
CA LEU A 106 2.42 -15.18 6.89
C LEU A 106 2.10 -15.06 8.38
N LEU A 107 1.60 -13.89 8.79
CA LEU A 107 1.27 -13.55 10.17
C LEU A 107 0.10 -12.57 10.19
N ALA A 108 -0.72 -12.63 11.23
CA ALA A 108 -1.72 -11.62 11.54
C ALA A 108 -1.65 -11.30 13.04
N GLN A 109 -1.67 -10.02 13.40
CA GLN A 109 -1.67 -9.57 14.79
C GLN A 109 -2.51 -8.30 14.97
N PRO A 110 -3.06 -8.04 16.17
CA PRO A 110 -3.75 -6.79 16.45
C PRO A 110 -2.87 -5.57 16.18
N LEU A 111 -3.42 -4.55 15.54
CA LEU A 111 -2.74 -3.29 15.23
C LEU A 111 -2.19 -2.62 16.49
N LYS A 112 -2.91 -2.72 17.62
CA LYS A 112 -2.44 -2.22 18.91
C LYS A 112 -1.13 -2.87 19.35
N ASN A 113 -1.01 -4.19 19.16
CA ASN A 113 0.22 -4.93 19.50
C ASN A 113 1.36 -4.50 18.58
N PHE A 114 1.10 -4.38 17.27
CA PHE A 114 2.10 -3.93 16.30
C PHE A 114 2.63 -2.52 16.62
N LEU A 115 1.74 -1.60 17.00
CA LEU A 115 2.06 -0.23 17.38
C LEU A 115 2.57 -0.09 18.82
N LEU A 116 2.72 -1.19 19.57
CA LEU A 116 3.12 -1.20 20.98
C LEU A 116 2.23 -0.33 21.87
N CYS A 117 0.96 -0.17 21.49
CA CYS A 117 -0.05 0.58 22.22
C CYS A 117 -0.72 -0.34 23.25
N LYS A 118 -0.76 0.10 24.50
CA LYS A 118 -1.45 -0.60 25.61
C LYS A 118 -2.93 -0.28 25.65
#